data_AF-A0A3D4UHA8-F1
#
_entry.id   AF-A0A3D4UHA8-F1
#
_cell.length_a   1.000
_cell.length_b   1.000
_cell.length_c   1.000
_cell.angle_alpha   90.00
_cell.angle_beta   90.00
_cell.angle_gamma   90.00
#
_symmetry.space_group_name_H-M   'P 1'
#
loop_
_entity.id
_entity.type
_entity.pdbx_description
1 polymer ?
#
loop_
_entity_poly.entity_id
_entity_poly.type
_entity_poly.pdbx_seq_one_letter_code
_entity_poly.pdbx_strand_id
1 'polypeptide(L)'
;MLRVNLIIAATSLMVTPALAQSIRLGPVLQEHSPDHMWVMWETTSNTPSIIEYGTSPALGQSVMGASGASQGGARIHHTRISNLDPDTVYYYRVGSGGAMSDVLTFRTPQRTEDEGAFRFAALSDTQGGPISDMHTQTINDGIIKFVQENFGPNL
;
A
#
# COMPACT_ATOMS: atom_id res chain seq x y z
N MET A 1 47.86 47.10 25.14
CA MET A 1 47.26 45.83 25.59
C MET A 1 45.84 45.79 25.03
N LEU A 2 45.63 45.12 23.88
CA LEU A 2 44.36 45.13 23.16
C LEU A 2 43.48 43.98 23.69
N ARG A 3 42.25 44.26 24.12
CA ARG A 3 41.28 43.23 24.54
C ARG A 3 40.34 42.93 23.36
N VAL A 4 40.37 41.70 22.86
CA VAL A 4 39.43 41.19 21.85
C VAL A 4 38.27 40.53 22.59
N ASN A 5 37.05 41.05 22.42
CA ASN A 5 35.84 40.43 22.94
C ASN A 5 35.25 39.50 21.86
N LEU A 6 35.28 38.19 22.11
CA LEU A 6 34.68 37.18 21.26
C LEU A 6 33.20 37.03 21.65
N ILE A 7 32.28 37.50 20.80
CA ILE A 7 30.84 37.25 20.96
C ILE A 7 30.53 35.93 20.27
N ILE A 8 30.34 34.86 21.04
CA ILE A 8 29.82 33.59 20.54
C ILE A 8 28.30 33.72 20.46
N ALA A 9 27.78 33.99 19.26
CA ALA A 9 26.35 33.91 19.01
C ALA A 9 25.95 32.42 18.94
N ALA A 10 25.35 31.91 20.00
CA ALA A 10 24.78 30.56 20.01
C ALA A 10 23.49 30.55 19.17
N THR A 11 23.58 30.15 17.91
CA THR A 11 22.42 29.89 17.07
C THR A 11 21.76 28.60 17.56
N SER A 12 20.66 28.72 18.30
CA SER A 12 19.83 27.57 18.67
C SER A 12 19.17 27.02 17.40
N LEU A 13 19.59 25.84 16.97
CA LEU A 13 18.96 25.11 15.87
C LEU A 13 17.65 24.53 16.42
N MET A 14 16.52 25.19 16.15
CA MET A 14 15.21 24.62 16.46
C MET A 14 14.98 23.42 15.53
N VAL A 15 15.15 22.20 16.07
CA VAL A 15 14.74 20.98 15.39
C VAL A 15 13.23 20.88 15.51
N THR A 16 12.49 21.26 14.46
CA THR A 16 11.06 21.00 14.40
C THR A 16 10.85 19.49 14.26
N PRO A 17 10.07 18.83 15.13
CA PRO A 17 9.72 17.44 14.90
C PRO A 17 8.92 17.35 13.60
N ALA A 18 9.47 16.64 12.61
CA ALA A 18 8.70 16.23 11.46
C ALA A 18 7.62 15.27 11.95
N LEU A 19 6.36 15.52 11.62
CA LEU A 19 5.31 14.51 11.86
C LEU A 19 5.68 13.26 11.06
N ALA A 20 5.80 12.13 11.75
CA ALA A 20 6.03 10.85 11.09
C ALA A 20 4.84 10.55 10.18
N GLN A 21 5.11 10.45 8.89
CA GLN A 21 4.12 10.01 7.91
C GLN A 21 3.70 8.57 8.21
N SER A 22 2.42 8.26 8.01
CA SER A 22 1.89 6.90 8.18
C SER A 22 0.94 6.55 7.05
N ILE A 23 0.78 5.26 6.80
CA ILE A 23 -0.26 4.73 5.91
C ILE A 23 -1.57 4.72 6.71
N ARG A 24 -2.57 5.44 6.22
CA ARG A 24 -3.89 5.57 6.84
C ARG A 24 -4.88 4.55 6.28
N LEU A 25 -4.78 4.23 4.99
CA LEU A 25 -5.66 3.30 4.29
C LEU A 25 -4.87 2.51 3.24
N GLY A 26 -5.31 1.28 2.99
CA GLY A 26 -4.71 0.37 2.01
C GLY A 26 -3.50 -0.39 2.56
N PRO A 27 -2.76 -1.10 1.68
CA PRO A 27 -2.88 -1.08 0.22
C PRO A 27 -4.14 -1.73 -0.33
N VAL A 28 -4.65 -1.24 -1.46
CA VAL A 28 -5.80 -1.79 -2.19
C VAL A 28 -5.37 -2.09 -3.62
N LEU A 29 -5.59 -3.32 -4.07
CA LEU A 29 -5.34 -3.76 -5.44
C LEU A 29 -6.48 -3.30 -6.37
N GLN A 30 -6.15 -2.84 -7.56
CA GLN A 30 -7.08 -2.32 -8.56
C GLN A 30 -6.68 -2.79 -9.96
N GLU A 31 -7.67 -2.92 -10.85
CA GLU A 31 -7.48 -3.30 -12.26
C GLU A 31 -6.56 -4.51 -12.43
N HIS A 32 -7.08 -5.68 -12.05
CA HIS A 32 -6.34 -6.94 -12.14
C HIS A 32 -6.13 -7.31 -13.61
N SER A 33 -4.86 -7.36 -14.04
CA SER A 33 -4.48 -7.74 -15.41
C SER A 33 -3.37 -8.79 -15.40
N PRO A 34 -3.28 -9.66 -16.43
CA PRO A 34 -2.21 -10.65 -16.53
C PRO A 34 -0.80 -10.04 -16.55
N ASP A 35 -0.67 -8.77 -16.95
CA ASP A 35 0.60 -8.07 -17.18
C ASP A 35 0.83 -6.84 -16.29
N HIS A 36 -0.15 -6.46 -15.45
CA HIS A 36 -0.03 -5.31 -14.58
C HIS A 36 -0.99 -5.35 -13.39
N MET A 37 -0.67 -4.52 -12.40
CA MET A 37 -1.51 -4.29 -11.23
C MET A 37 -1.44 -2.83 -10.82
N TRP A 38 -2.57 -2.21 -10.55
CA TRP A 38 -2.61 -0.93 -9.87
C TRP A 38 -2.74 -1.13 -8.37
N VAL A 39 -1.99 -0.35 -7.60
CA VAL A 39 -2.06 -0.35 -6.14
C VAL A 39 -2.33 1.06 -5.66
N MET A 40 -3.32 1.18 -4.79
CA MET A 40 -3.75 2.43 -4.17
C MET A 40 -3.57 2.37 -2.66
N TRP A 41 -3.09 3.46 -2.07
CA TRP A 41 -3.03 3.63 -0.61
C TRP A 41 -3.14 5.11 -0.24
N GLU A 42 -3.49 5.41 1.00
CA GLU A 42 -3.53 6.78 1.52
C GLU A 42 -2.49 6.98 2.62
N THR A 43 -1.77 8.09 2.62
CA THR A 43 -0.88 8.50 3.72
C THR A 43 -1.25 9.85 4.30
N THR A 44 -0.76 10.14 5.52
CA THR A 44 -1.07 11.36 6.27
C THR A 44 -0.40 12.63 5.73
N SER A 45 0.66 12.52 4.91
CA SER A 45 1.41 13.67 4.36
C SER A 45 2.26 13.28 3.15
N ASN A 46 3.06 14.21 2.62
CA ASN A 46 3.69 14.13 1.30
C ASN A 46 5.07 13.46 1.28
N THR A 47 5.30 12.50 0.37
CA THR A 47 6.59 12.16 -0.31
C THR A 47 6.37 11.00 -1.33
N PRO A 48 7.36 10.47 -2.10
CA PRO A 48 7.05 9.76 -3.34
C PRO A 48 6.23 8.49 -3.11
N SER A 49 5.40 8.12 -4.09
CA SER A 49 4.70 6.84 -4.11
C SER A 49 5.66 5.77 -4.58
N ILE A 50 6.03 4.82 -3.72
CA ILE A 50 6.93 3.73 -4.08
C ILE A 50 6.21 2.41 -3.83
N ILE A 51 6.30 1.50 -4.79
CA ILE A 51 6.03 0.09 -4.56
C ILE A 51 7.35 -0.66 -4.74
N GLU A 52 7.69 -1.48 -3.76
CA GLU A 52 8.73 -2.48 -3.90
C GLU A 52 8.07 -3.84 -4.10
N TYR A 53 8.53 -4.61 -5.08
CA TYR A 53 7.90 -5.86 -5.46
C TYR A 53 8.90 -6.90 -5.99
N GLY A 54 8.45 -8.15 -6.11
CA GLY A 54 9.21 -9.25 -6.72
C GLY A 54 8.48 -10.58 -6.58
N THR A 55 9.04 -11.64 -7.15
CA THR A 55 8.48 -13.01 -7.07
C THR A 55 8.93 -13.77 -5.82
N SER A 56 9.59 -13.08 -4.88
CA SER A 56 9.97 -13.63 -3.57
C SER A 56 9.78 -12.58 -2.46
N PRO A 57 9.68 -13.01 -1.18
CA PRO A 57 9.57 -12.09 -0.05
C PRO A 57 10.73 -11.11 0.11
N ALA A 58 11.89 -11.39 -0.49
CA ALA A 58 13.04 -10.49 -0.49
C ALA A 58 12.82 -9.24 -1.36
N LEU A 59 11.75 -9.22 -2.17
CA LEU A 59 11.47 -8.21 -3.18
C LEU A 59 12.67 -8.11 -4.15
N GLY A 60 12.85 -6.97 -4.82
CA GLY A 60 14.02 -6.75 -5.68
C GLY A 60 13.80 -5.74 -6.81
N GLN A 61 12.55 -5.38 -7.06
CA GLN A 61 12.17 -4.35 -8.01
C GLN A 61 11.47 -3.20 -7.29
N SER A 62 11.50 -2.01 -7.89
CA SER A 62 10.74 -0.87 -7.40
C SER A 62 10.14 -0.06 -8.55
N VAL A 63 8.99 0.54 -8.29
CA VAL A 63 8.34 1.47 -9.20
C VAL A 63 7.89 2.70 -8.43
N MET A 64 8.07 3.86 -9.05
CA MET A 64 7.57 5.13 -8.53
C MET A 64 6.28 5.51 -9.24
N GLY A 65 5.32 6.03 -8.50
CA GLY A 65 4.05 6.51 -9.04
C GLY A 65 3.70 7.92 -8.61
N ALA A 66 2.48 8.30 -8.95
CA ALA A 66 1.93 9.60 -8.62
C ALA A 66 1.12 9.54 -7.31
N SER A 67 0.84 10.72 -6.77
CA SER A 67 -0.18 10.88 -5.73
C SER A 67 -1.02 12.13 -6.01
N GLY A 68 -2.23 12.16 -5.45
CA GLY A 68 -3.15 13.29 -5.43
C GLY A 68 -3.42 13.77 -4.00
N ALA A 69 -3.89 15.01 -3.85
CA ALA A 69 -4.27 15.54 -2.55
C ALA A 69 -5.58 14.91 -2.06
N SER A 70 -5.67 14.69 -0.76
CA SER A 70 -6.86 14.25 -0.04
C SER A 70 -7.14 15.20 1.14
N GLN A 71 -8.15 14.89 1.94
CA GLN A 71 -8.59 15.73 3.05
C GLN A 71 -7.54 15.81 4.16
N GLY A 72 -7.43 16.97 4.80
CA GLY A 72 -6.55 17.15 5.97
C GLY A 72 -5.04 17.06 5.68
N GLY A 73 -4.62 17.28 4.42
CA GLY A 73 -3.22 17.18 4.02
C GLY A 73 -2.76 15.76 3.65
N ALA A 74 -3.67 14.79 3.71
CA ALA A 74 -3.43 13.42 3.28
C ALA A 74 -3.16 13.32 1.77
N ARG A 75 -2.59 12.19 1.35
CA ARG A 75 -2.22 11.89 -0.03
C ARG A 75 -2.75 10.55 -0.45
N ILE A 76 -3.48 10.50 -1.56
CA ILE A 76 -3.87 9.26 -2.21
C ILE A 76 -2.80 8.92 -3.23
N HIS A 77 -2.17 7.77 -3.09
CA HIS A 77 -1.16 7.24 -4.00
C HIS A 77 -1.82 6.26 -4.95
N HIS A 78 -1.42 6.30 -6.22
CA HIS A 78 -1.90 5.38 -7.24
C HIS A 78 -0.74 5.04 -8.18
N THR A 79 -0.28 3.80 -8.12
CA THR A 79 0.96 3.38 -8.80
C THR A 79 0.74 2.05 -9.52
N ARG A 80 1.17 1.98 -10.78
CA ARG A 80 1.07 0.80 -11.64
C ARG A 80 2.36 0.00 -11.60
N ILE A 81 2.26 -1.28 -11.28
CA ILE A 81 3.32 -2.26 -11.53
C ILE A 81 3.06 -2.85 -12.92
N SER A 82 4.03 -2.76 -13.82
CA SER A 82 3.89 -3.16 -15.23
C SER A 82 4.83 -4.31 -15.57
N ASN A 83 4.61 -4.96 -16.73
CA ASN A 83 5.42 -6.07 -17.23
C ASN A 83 5.47 -7.24 -16.23
N LEU A 84 4.33 -7.54 -15.62
CA LEU A 84 4.17 -8.72 -14.78
C LEU A 84 3.99 -9.94 -15.68
N ASP A 85 4.40 -11.09 -15.17
CA ASP A 85 4.08 -12.38 -15.79
C ASP A 85 2.67 -12.81 -15.36
N PRO A 86 1.89 -13.45 -16.26
CA PRO A 86 0.56 -13.98 -15.93
C PRO A 86 0.67 -15.14 -14.93
N ASP A 87 -0.42 -15.42 -14.21
CA ASP A 87 -0.54 -16.51 -13.22
C ASP A 87 0.66 -16.60 -12.23
N THR A 88 1.16 -15.45 -11.81
CA THR A 88 2.39 -15.35 -11.01
C THR A 88 2.10 -14.65 -9.69
N VAL A 89 2.61 -15.23 -8.61
CA VAL A 89 2.56 -14.62 -7.28
C VAL A 89 3.64 -13.56 -7.16
N TYR A 90 3.23 -12.35 -6.84
CA TYR A 90 4.11 -11.23 -6.52
C TYR A 90 3.97 -10.86 -5.04
N TYR A 91 5.13 -10.71 -4.41
CA TYR A 91 5.28 -10.07 -3.11
C TYR A 91 5.45 -8.57 -3.35
N TYR A 92 4.81 -7.74 -2.53
CA TYR A 92 4.92 -6.30 -2.65
C TYR A 92 4.76 -5.61 -1.29
N ARG A 93 5.29 -4.39 -1.19
CA ARG A 93 4.94 -3.43 -0.14
C ARG A 93 4.87 -2.04 -0.74
N VAL A 94 4.01 -1.20 -0.18
CA VAL A 94 3.88 0.19 -0.59
C VAL A 94 4.56 1.10 0.43
N GLY A 95 5.01 2.26 -0.01
CA GLY A 95 5.60 3.23 0.89
C GLY A 95 5.60 4.65 0.38
N SER A 96 5.85 5.56 1.31
CA SER A 96 6.01 6.99 1.06
C SER A 96 6.69 7.65 2.26
N GLY A 97 7.75 8.43 2.02
CA GLY A 97 8.38 9.26 3.06
C GLY A 97 8.97 8.54 4.26
N GLY A 98 9.26 7.26 4.13
CA GLY A 98 9.72 6.40 5.22
C GLY A 98 8.62 5.53 5.85
N ALA A 99 7.34 5.81 5.58
CA ALA A 99 6.27 4.87 5.89
C ALA A 99 6.31 3.70 4.89
N MET A 100 6.24 2.47 5.40
CA MET A 100 6.19 1.24 4.62
C MET A 100 5.08 0.35 5.17
N SER A 101 4.36 -0.36 4.30
CA SER A 101 3.47 -1.45 4.71
C SER A 101 4.26 -2.71 5.04
N ASP A 102 3.56 -3.70 5.61
CA ASP A 102 4.02 -5.08 5.58
C ASP A 102 4.19 -5.58 4.14
N VAL A 103 4.95 -6.67 3.99
CA VAL A 103 5.03 -7.40 2.71
C VAL A 103 3.76 -8.21 2.54
N LEU A 104 3.02 -7.90 1.48
CA LEU A 104 1.77 -8.53 1.08
C LEU A 104 1.97 -9.30 -0.22
N THR A 105 0.97 -10.07 -0.64
CA THR A 105 1.01 -10.84 -1.88
C THR A 105 -0.20 -10.57 -2.75
N PHE A 106 -0.04 -10.69 -4.06
CA PHE A 106 -1.12 -10.84 -5.03
C PHE A 106 -0.72 -11.84 -6.12
N ARG A 107 -1.71 -12.36 -6.85
CA ARG A 107 -1.48 -13.19 -8.04
C ARG A 107 -2.06 -12.49 -9.27
N THR A 108 -1.29 -12.40 -10.34
CA THR A 108 -1.80 -11.95 -11.64
C THR A 108 -2.76 -12.99 -12.23
N PRO A 109 -3.84 -12.58 -12.91
CA PRO A 109 -4.68 -13.50 -13.65
C PRO A 109 -3.91 -14.28 -14.72
N GLN A 110 -4.48 -15.41 -15.15
CA GLN A 110 -4.07 -16.09 -16.38
C GLN A 110 -4.39 -15.22 -17.61
N ARG A 111 -3.73 -15.47 -18.73
CA ARG A 111 -4.15 -14.85 -20.00
C ARG A 111 -5.52 -15.37 -20.40
N THR A 112 -6.29 -14.55 -21.12
CA THR A 112 -7.64 -14.92 -21.55
C THR A 112 -7.66 -16.19 -22.40
N GLU A 113 -6.64 -16.46 -23.21
CA GLU A 113 -6.54 -17.74 -23.93
C GLU A 113 -6.27 -18.97 -23.04
N ASP A 114 -5.74 -18.77 -21.84
CA ASP A 114 -5.36 -19.80 -20.88
C ASP A 114 -6.33 -19.86 -19.68
N GLU A 115 -7.40 -19.04 -19.69
CA GLU A 115 -8.30 -18.85 -18.55
C GLU A 115 -9.03 -20.16 -18.17
N GLY A 116 -8.78 -20.60 -16.93
CA GLY A 116 -9.52 -21.69 -16.29
C GLY A 116 -10.72 -21.21 -15.46
N ALA A 117 -11.28 -22.13 -14.66
CA ALA A 117 -12.34 -21.80 -13.72
C ALA A 117 -11.84 -20.82 -12.64
N PHE A 118 -12.48 -19.65 -12.53
CA PHE A 118 -12.16 -18.66 -11.51
C PHE A 118 -13.28 -18.50 -10.49
N ARG A 119 -12.96 -17.84 -9.37
CA ARG A 119 -13.90 -17.55 -8.28
C ARG A 119 -13.88 -16.05 -8.01
N PHE A 120 -15.05 -15.48 -7.78
CA PHE A 120 -15.18 -14.08 -7.37
C PHE A 120 -16.23 -13.97 -6.27
N ALA A 121 -16.09 -12.97 -5.41
CA ALA A 121 -17.09 -12.56 -4.45
C ALA A 121 -17.66 -11.21 -4.87
N ALA A 122 -18.98 -11.07 -4.86
CA ALA A 122 -19.67 -9.81 -5.03
C ALA A 122 -20.32 -9.44 -3.70
N LEU A 123 -20.11 -8.20 -3.26
CA LEU A 123 -20.53 -7.72 -1.96
C LEU A 123 -21.10 -6.31 -2.10
N SER A 124 -22.18 -6.04 -1.38
CA SER A 124 -22.82 -4.72 -1.33
C SER A 124 -23.21 -4.40 0.11
N ASP A 125 -23.42 -3.11 0.39
CA ASP A 125 -24.00 -2.63 1.64
C ASP A 125 -23.26 -3.06 2.91
N THR A 126 -21.95 -3.28 2.80
CA THR A 126 -21.11 -3.42 3.99
C THR A 126 -20.92 -2.05 4.63
N GLN A 127 -21.87 -1.67 5.47
CA GLN A 127 -21.78 -0.50 6.31
C GLN A 127 -20.48 -0.54 7.12
N GLY A 128 -19.88 0.63 7.31
CA GLY A 128 -18.70 0.80 8.15
C GLY A 128 -18.82 2.13 8.89
N GLY A 129 -18.40 2.16 10.15
CA GLY A 129 -18.43 3.38 10.95
C GLY A 129 -18.18 3.12 12.44
N PRO A 130 -18.27 4.16 13.28
CA PRO A 130 -17.93 4.06 14.71
C PRO A 130 -18.78 3.05 15.50
N ILE A 131 -19.93 2.65 14.95
CA ILE A 131 -20.94 1.81 15.62
C ILE A 131 -21.08 0.45 14.94
N SER A 132 -20.52 0.25 13.74
CA SER A 132 -20.59 -1.04 13.05
C SER A 132 -19.32 -1.30 12.25
N ASP A 133 -18.78 -2.51 12.40
CA ASP A 133 -17.65 -3.00 11.63
C ASP A 133 -18.07 -4.13 10.67
N MET A 134 -19.28 -3.99 10.12
CA MET A 134 -19.90 -5.03 9.30
C MET A 134 -19.08 -5.36 8.06
N HIS A 135 -18.39 -4.38 7.47
CA HIS A 135 -17.44 -4.63 6.40
C HIS A 135 -16.35 -5.61 6.83
N THR A 136 -15.59 -5.27 7.88
CA THR A 136 -14.49 -6.10 8.37
C THR A 136 -14.96 -7.49 8.79
N GLN A 137 -16.10 -7.59 9.49
CA GLN A 137 -16.67 -8.88 9.88
C GLN A 137 -17.09 -9.71 8.67
N THR A 138 -17.77 -9.10 7.69
CA THR A 138 -18.22 -9.81 6.49
C THR A 138 -17.04 -10.32 5.67
N ILE A 139 -15.97 -9.53 5.56
CA ILE A 139 -14.74 -9.94 4.87
C ILE A 139 -14.01 -11.03 5.66
N ASN A 140 -13.65 -10.79 6.93
CA ASN A 140 -12.76 -11.66 7.69
C ASN A 140 -13.45 -12.91 8.22
N ASP A 141 -14.60 -12.76 8.86
CA ASP A 141 -15.32 -13.85 9.53
C ASP A 141 -16.28 -14.58 8.57
N GLY A 142 -16.66 -13.93 7.47
CA GLY A 142 -17.51 -14.47 6.42
C GLY A 142 -16.72 -15.01 5.24
N ILE A 143 -16.30 -14.12 4.33
CA ILE A 143 -15.73 -14.49 3.03
C ILE A 143 -14.40 -15.22 3.18
N ILE A 144 -13.42 -14.65 3.88
CA ILE A 144 -12.09 -15.25 4.04
C ILE A 144 -12.20 -16.60 4.75
N LYS A 145 -12.96 -16.66 5.85
CA LYS A 145 -13.22 -17.91 6.56
C LYS A 145 -13.82 -18.98 5.64
N PHE A 146 -14.90 -18.65 4.92
CA PHE A 146 -15.53 -19.57 3.97
C PHE A 146 -14.53 -20.06 2.92
N VAL A 147 -13.74 -19.14 2.36
CA VAL A 147 -12.74 -19.45 1.35
C VAL A 147 -11.68 -20.42 1.89
N GLN A 148 -11.15 -20.16 3.07
CA GLN A 148 -10.14 -21.01 3.71
C GLN A 148 -10.69 -22.40 4.06
N GLU A 149 -11.91 -22.48 4.58
CA GLU A 149 -12.55 -23.74 4.97
C GLU A 149 -12.90 -24.63 3.76
N ASN A 150 -13.24 -24.04 2.61
CA ASN A 150 -13.73 -24.80 1.45
C ASN A 150 -12.67 -24.98 0.35
N PHE A 151 -11.64 -24.13 0.29
CA PHE A 151 -10.66 -24.12 -0.80
C PHE A 151 -9.20 -24.05 -0.32
N GLY A 152 -8.96 -23.87 0.98
CA GLY A 152 -7.63 -23.80 1.56
C GLY A 152 -7.02 -22.39 1.58
N PRO A 153 -5.81 -22.24 2.16
CA PRO A 153 -5.22 -20.93 2.45
C PRO A 153 -4.51 -20.26 1.28
N ASN A 154 -4.31 -20.97 0.16
CA ASN A 154 -3.44 -20.56 -0.95
C ASN A 154 -4.21 -20.24 -2.24
N LEU A 155 -5.42 -19.68 -2.12
CA LEU A 155 -6.08 -19.03 -3.26
C LEU A 155 -5.33 -17.76 -3.66
#